data_AF-A0AAU8DQ22-F1
#
_entry.id   AF-A0AAU8DQ22-F1
#
_cell.length_a   1.000
_cell.length_b   1.000
_cell.length_c   1.000
_cell.angle_alpha   90.00
_cell.angle_beta   90.00
_cell.angle_gamma   90.00
#
_symmetry.space_group_name_H-M   'P 1'
#
loop_
_entity.id
_entity.type
_entity.pdbx_description
1 polymer ?
#
loop_
_entity_poly.entity_id
_entity_poly.type
_entity_poly.pdbx_seq_one_letter_code
_entity_poly.pdbx_strand_id
1 'polypeptide(L)'
;MTEPLVQAHRAVWKYLSPTAAYRRAVAVIDRSGLLPIVEHNLNATTGRPRTFTARALLVGMTLHAVTGSRTMVMTDIVGTLRNLGPSQRADLGVGADVTYPMLWHAFAKIAAQLDDGGLRVPGSDDRLTVQQFADRLLAASLPANYNLTGSAAIDGTDLEAWARRRSWANKKDLPTAGTEIPDGTNLGPSKPVNEPGWPIWDDDGRPQNSCDPEARDGYRSGHNGRPGDIYVGFELHLATQIPTIGGTVVPHLVTGMTLTPAGSHRGEAAVRTIDGMTAAGTTTTDLCVDRGYNFCLPETFAYPMWARNVDVWGDLHPNQRGQRPGPIPGTIWIDGTLFTEALPRLLRNLTPPGAYATTAEAEAAQADFDRRRAYAFTPLTKRDPDGYQRLKGPALAGQVRCPNVPQSLRLAHTRPTTHCSQSTPCACGKTVTITPDQSPRERMPQPWGTTDWAAAYYRRSAIESTNAELKNHRLDIGKGFTRVFGVVRNTLLCAFAFAGMNVRLLRDWHAIRHLSDPWAVALGEADLGDGAAALRAKKTRARRRTRTLPELLGEPPPDIRDGTGGPS
;
A
#
# COMPACT_ATOMS: atom_id res chain seq x y z
N MET A 1 4.86 -0.84 -30.59
CA MET A 1 3.52 -0.28 -30.31
C MET A 1 3.13 0.61 -31.47
N THR A 2 1.98 0.39 -32.11
CA THR A 2 1.55 1.16 -33.29
C THR A 2 0.96 2.52 -32.88
N GLU A 3 1.16 3.52 -33.73
CA GLU A 3 0.74 4.92 -33.57
C GLU A 3 -0.74 5.14 -33.13
N PRO A 4 -1.72 4.31 -33.52
CA PRO A 4 -3.11 4.42 -33.04
C PRO A 4 -3.30 4.01 -31.57
N LEU A 5 -2.54 3.03 -31.07
CA LEU A 5 -2.53 2.67 -29.64
C LEU A 5 -1.90 3.79 -28.83
N VAL A 6 -0.87 4.46 -29.37
CA VAL A 6 -0.25 5.65 -28.76
C VAL A 6 -1.22 6.84 -28.74
N GLN A 7 -2.06 7.03 -29.77
CA GLN A 7 -3.09 8.07 -29.79
C GLN A 7 -4.27 7.77 -28.84
N ALA A 8 -4.74 6.53 -28.75
CA ALA A 8 -5.75 6.12 -27.76
C ALA A 8 -5.21 6.27 -26.33
N HIS A 9 -3.94 5.90 -26.10
CA HIS A 9 -3.25 6.15 -24.84
C HIS A 9 -3.21 7.67 -24.55
N ARG A 10 -2.77 8.50 -25.49
CA ARG A 10 -2.72 9.98 -25.34
C ARG A 10 -4.09 10.64 -25.13
N ALA A 11 -5.18 10.07 -25.65
CA ALA A 11 -6.53 10.59 -25.46
C ALA A 11 -7.09 10.34 -24.04
N VAL A 12 -6.68 9.26 -23.38
CA VAL A 12 -7.02 8.95 -21.98
C VAL A 12 -6.33 9.93 -21.01
N TRP A 13 -5.14 10.43 -21.35
CA TRP A 13 -4.39 11.38 -20.50
C TRP A 13 -4.85 12.84 -20.62
N LYS A 14 -5.97 13.15 -21.27
CA LYS A 14 -6.51 14.51 -21.22
C LYS A 14 -6.88 14.83 -19.78
N TYR A 15 -6.33 15.91 -19.22
CA TYR A 15 -6.71 16.42 -17.91
C TYR A 15 -8.22 16.62 -17.83
N LEU A 16 -8.79 16.49 -16.62
CA LEU A 16 -10.19 16.88 -16.39
C LEU A 16 -10.38 18.31 -16.91
N SER A 17 -11.54 18.58 -17.52
CA SER A 17 -11.86 19.97 -17.87
C SER A 17 -11.84 20.82 -16.58
N PRO A 18 -11.45 22.11 -16.64
CA PRO A 18 -11.40 22.95 -15.45
C PRO A 18 -12.72 22.95 -14.65
N THR A 19 -13.85 22.89 -15.36
CA THR A 19 -15.18 22.78 -14.74
C THR A 19 -15.39 21.45 -14.03
N ALA A 20 -15.06 20.31 -14.67
CA ALA A 20 -15.20 19.00 -14.04
C ALA A 20 -14.25 18.83 -12.84
N ALA A 21 -13.00 19.30 -12.97
CA ALA A 21 -12.04 19.30 -11.87
C ALA A 21 -12.55 20.08 -10.65
N TYR A 22 -13.12 21.27 -10.89
CA TYR A 22 -13.75 22.10 -9.86
C TYR A 22 -14.96 21.43 -9.20
N ARG A 23 -15.90 20.91 -10.01
CA ARG A 23 -17.09 20.23 -9.48
C ARG A 23 -16.72 19.02 -8.61
N ARG A 24 -15.74 18.23 -9.04
CA ARG A 24 -15.24 17.09 -8.25
C ARG A 24 -14.53 17.54 -6.99
N ALA A 25 -13.71 18.58 -7.04
CA ALA A 25 -13.04 19.11 -5.85
C ALA A 25 -14.05 19.62 -4.80
N VAL A 26 -15.09 20.33 -5.23
CA VAL A 26 -16.20 20.75 -4.37
C VAL A 26 -16.91 19.53 -3.78
N ALA A 27 -17.27 18.54 -4.60
CA ALA A 27 -17.99 17.35 -4.15
C ALA A 27 -17.20 16.51 -3.13
N VAL A 28 -15.88 16.40 -3.30
CA VAL A 28 -14.98 15.75 -2.32
C VAL A 28 -15.02 16.50 -0.98
N ILE A 29 -14.91 17.83 -0.99
CA ILE A 29 -14.95 18.62 0.25
C ILE A 29 -16.32 18.55 0.91
N ASP A 30 -17.40 18.68 0.16
CA ASP A 30 -18.75 18.61 0.72
C ASP A 30 -19.01 17.22 1.33
N ARG A 31 -18.58 16.15 0.66
CA ARG A 31 -18.70 14.77 1.19
C ARG A 31 -17.83 14.50 2.41
N SER A 32 -16.68 15.17 2.54
CA SER A 32 -15.76 14.96 3.67
C SER A 32 -16.31 15.42 5.02
N GLY A 33 -17.32 16.30 5.02
CA GLY A 33 -17.85 16.93 6.24
C GLY A 33 -16.84 17.83 6.95
N LEU A 34 -15.70 18.16 6.32
CA LEU A 34 -14.64 18.98 6.93
C LEU A 34 -14.97 20.47 6.91
N LEU A 35 -15.76 20.95 5.93
CA LEU A 35 -16.07 22.36 5.77
C LEU A 35 -16.65 23.01 7.04
N PRO A 36 -17.75 22.50 7.66
CA PRO A 36 -18.32 23.14 8.85
C PRO A 36 -17.35 23.13 10.05
N ILE A 37 -16.51 22.10 10.18
CA ILE A 37 -15.50 22.00 11.24
C ILE A 37 -14.41 23.06 11.02
N VAL A 38 -13.85 23.13 9.81
CA VAL A 38 -12.78 24.08 9.48
C VAL A 38 -13.29 25.52 9.54
N GLU A 39 -14.51 25.78 9.11
CA GLU A 39 -15.15 27.08 9.20
C GLU A 39 -15.30 27.55 10.64
N HIS A 40 -15.82 26.70 11.53
CA HIS A 40 -15.92 26.99 12.96
C HIS A 40 -14.57 27.35 13.59
N ASN A 41 -13.51 26.60 13.26
CA ASN A 41 -12.18 26.81 13.82
C ASN A 41 -11.39 27.97 13.16
N LEU A 42 -11.77 28.38 11.94
CA LEU A 42 -11.17 29.53 11.26
C LEU A 42 -11.81 30.86 11.69
N ASN A 43 -13.13 30.86 11.90
CA ASN A 43 -13.87 32.05 12.28
C ASN A 43 -13.37 32.58 13.63
N ALA A 44 -13.11 33.88 13.67
CA ALA A 44 -12.81 34.56 14.92
C ALA A 44 -14.13 35.00 15.54
N THR A 45 -14.26 34.87 16.86
CA THR A 45 -15.42 35.38 17.61
C THR A 45 -15.42 36.90 17.69
N THR A 46 -14.28 37.55 17.44
CA THR A 46 -14.11 39.01 17.48
C THR A 46 -13.19 39.50 16.36
N GLY A 47 -13.39 40.74 15.89
CA GLY A 47 -12.52 41.41 14.92
C GLY A 47 -13.04 41.42 13.49
N ARG A 48 -12.20 41.86 12.55
CA ARG A 48 -12.56 41.97 11.13
C ARG A 48 -12.82 40.58 10.52
N PRO A 49 -13.93 40.37 9.79
CA PRO A 49 -14.19 39.12 9.09
C PRO A 49 -13.05 38.74 8.14
N ARG A 50 -12.74 37.45 8.05
CA ARG A 50 -11.71 36.94 7.13
C ARG A 50 -12.19 37.09 5.69
N THR A 51 -11.29 37.57 4.83
CA THR A 51 -11.53 37.66 3.38
C THR A 51 -11.26 36.34 2.65
N PHE A 52 -10.52 35.42 3.27
CA PHE A 52 -10.24 34.09 2.72
C PHE A 52 -11.05 33.04 3.49
N THR A 53 -11.96 32.37 2.79
CA THR A 53 -12.94 31.46 3.38
C THR A 53 -12.38 30.06 3.64
N ALA A 54 -13.00 29.32 4.56
CA ALA A 54 -12.73 27.89 4.76
C ALA A 54 -12.96 27.09 3.46
N ARG A 55 -14.02 27.44 2.72
CA ARG A 55 -14.35 26.80 1.44
C ARG A 55 -13.23 27.00 0.41
N ALA A 56 -12.71 28.22 0.29
CA ALA A 56 -11.60 28.50 -0.61
C ALA A 56 -10.31 27.77 -0.22
N LEU A 57 -10.03 27.63 1.08
CA LEU A 57 -8.89 26.84 1.56
C LEU A 57 -9.02 25.37 1.13
N LEU A 58 -10.11 24.72 1.52
CA LEU A 58 -10.31 23.28 1.31
C LEU A 58 -10.48 22.93 -0.16
N VAL A 59 -11.36 23.64 -0.87
CA VAL A 59 -11.60 23.39 -2.30
C VAL A 59 -10.37 23.78 -3.11
N GLY A 60 -9.66 24.85 -2.76
CA GLY A 60 -8.44 25.25 -3.46
C GLY A 60 -7.33 24.19 -3.42
N MET A 61 -7.10 23.60 -2.24
CA MET A 61 -6.11 22.54 -2.07
C MET A 61 -6.50 21.25 -2.80
N THR A 62 -7.77 20.82 -2.68
CA THR A 62 -8.27 19.65 -3.41
C THR A 62 -8.26 19.88 -4.92
N LEU A 63 -8.67 21.06 -5.39
CA LEU A 63 -8.67 21.42 -6.79
C LEU A 63 -7.26 21.37 -7.38
N HIS A 64 -6.29 21.94 -6.68
CA HIS A 64 -4.88 21.88 -7.08
C HIS A 64 -4.44 20.42 -7.32
N ALA A 65 -4.75 19.51 -6.39
CA ALA A 65 -4.43 18.10 -6.54
C ALA A 65 -5.21 17.40 -7.68
N VAL A 66 -6.51 17.72 -7.85
CA VAL A 66 -7.38 17.14 -8.91
C VAL A 66 -6.96 17.61 -10.31
N THR A 67 -6.48 18.85 -10.45
CA THR A 67 -6.00 19.39 -11.74
C THR A 67 -4.71 18.75 -12.22
N GLY A 68 -4.04 17.95 -11.39
CA GLY A 68 -2.89 17.15 -11.77
C GLY A 68 -1.53 17.75 -11.40
N SER A 69 -1.52 18.70 -10.46
CA SER A 69 -0.28 19.19 -9.86
C SER A 69 0.51 18.03 -9.24
N ARG A 70 1.82 18.05 -9.45
CA ARG A 70 2.73 17.00 -8.98
C ARG A 70 3.24 17.22 -7.56
N THR A 71 3.12 18.45 -7.05
CA THR A 71 3.58 18.90 -5.74
C THR A 71 2.44 19.58 -4.98
N MET A 72 2.63 19.80 -3.68
CA MET A 72 1.70 20.52 -2.80
C MET A 72 2.39 21.75 -2.21
N VAL A 73 2.82 22.66 -3.09
CA VAL A 73 3.50 23.90 -2.73
C VAL A 73 2.49 25.04 -2.68
N MET A 74 2.47 25.77 -1.55
CA MET A 74 1.47 26.83 -1.29
C MET A 74 1.41 27.92 -2.37
N THR A 75 2.54 28.30 -2.98
CA THR A 75 2.58 29.27 -4.08
C THR A 75 1.82 28.80 -5.32
N ASP A 76 1.87 27.51 -5.59
CA ASP A 76 1.25 26.91 -6.79
C ASP A 76 -0.25 26.71 -6.57
N ILE A 77 -0.64 26.44 -5.31
CA ILE A 77 -2.05 26.43 -4.89
C ILE A 77 -2.65 27.84 -5.02
N VAL A 78 -1.93 28.89 -4.64
CA VAL A 78 -2.35 30.29 -4.90
C VAL A 78 -2.50 30.55 -6.40
N GLY A 79 -1.57 30.06 -7.22
CA GLY A 79 -1.69 30.14 -8.68
C GLY A 79 -2.96 29.47 -9.21
N THR A 80 -3.31 28.30 -8.65
CA THR A 80 -4.55 27.57 -8.98
C THR A 80 -5.80 28.40 -8.64
N LEU A 81 -5.84 29.00 -7.45
CA LEU A 81 -6.95 29.85 -7.01
C LEU A 81 -7.08 31.12 -7.85
N ARG A 82 -5.97 31.72 -8.29
CA ARG A 82 -5.99 32.90 -9.18
C ARG A 82 -6.56 32.60 -10.55
N ASN A 83 -6.40 31.36 -11.03
CA ASN A 83 -6.87 30.92 -12.34
C ASN A 83 -8.36 30.51 -12.37
N LEU A 84 -9.08 30.63 -11.26
CA LEU A 84 -10.51 30.34 -11.20
C LEU A 84 -11.32 31.28 -12.13
N GLY A 85 -12.45 30.80 -12.65
CA GLY A 85 -13.42 31.64 -13.35
C GLY A 85 -14.20 32.57 -12.39
N PRO A 86 -14.87 33.62 -12.89
CA PRO A 86 -15.67 34.53 -12.05
C PRO A 86 -16.74 33.81 -11.21
N SER A 87 -17.44 32.82 -11.76
CA SER A 87 -18.46 32.06 -11.04
C SER A 87 -17.87 31.20 -9.92
N GLN A 88 -16.73 30.54 -10.18
CA GLN A 88 -16.03 29.72 -9.19
C GLN A 88 -15.47 30.56 -8.05
N ARG A 89 -14.97 31.77 -8.34
CA ARG A 89 -14.54 32.74 -7.33
C ARG A 89 -15.69 33.21 -6.44
N ALA A 90 -16.82 33.53 -7.06
CA ALA A 90 -18.02 33.92 -6.33
C ALA A 90 -18.52 32.79 -5.41
N ASP A 91 -18.56 31.55 -5.91
CA ASP A 91 -18.94 30.37 -5.11
C ASP A 91 -18.00 30.12 -3.91
N LEU A 92 -16.69 30.31 -4.10
CA LEU A 92 -15.72 30.17 -3.01
C LEU A 92 -15.63 31.40 -2.09
N GLY A 93 -16.32 32.49 -2.42
CA GLY A 93 -16.27 33.75 -1.66
C GLY A 93 -14.88 34.40 -1.66
N VAL A 94 -14.13 34.30 -2.75
CA VAL A 94 -12.78 34.89 -2.88
C VAL A 94 -12.67 35.84 -4.07
N GLY A 95 -11.93 36.93 -3.88
CA GLY A 95 -11.59 37.88 -4.94
C GLY A 95 -10.54 37.35 -5.92
N ALA A 96 -10.23 38.14 -6.95
CA ALA A 96 -9.13 37.83 -7.88
C ALA A 96 -7.73 38.05 -7.25
N ASP A 97 -7.68 38.74 -6.12
CA ASP A 97 -6.50 39.17 -5.38
C ASP A 97 -6.01 38.16 -4.33
N VAL A 98 -6.38 36.87 -4.45
CA VAL A 98 -5.88 35.82 -3.53
C VAL A 98 -4.35 35.90 -3.45
N THR A 99 -3.83 36.03 -2.22
CA THR A 99 -2.40 36.14 -1.96
C THR A 99 -1.89 34.94 -1.16
N TYR A 100 -0.57 34.74 -1.19
CA TYR A 100 0.09 33.74 -0.36
C TYR A 100 -0.19 33.92 1.14
N PRO A 101 -0.09 35.13 1.74
CA PRO A 101 -0.41 35.32 3.15
C PRO A 101 -1.85 34.90 3.51
N MET A 102 -2.83 35.19 2.65
CA MET A 102 -4.23 34.79 2.90
C MET A 102 -4.38 33.27 3.05
N LEU A 103 -3.82 32.52 2.11
CA LEU A 103 -3.85 31.07 2.12
C LEU A 103 -3.02 30.49 3.28
N TRP A 104 -1.78 30.99 3.45
CA TRP A 104 -0.87 30.52 4.49
C TRP A 104 -1.42 30.75 5.89
N HIS A 105 -1.98 31.92 6.19
CA HIS A 105 -2.54 32.20 7.50
C HIS A 105 -3.75 31.30 7.83
N ALA A 106 -4.59 30.99 6.85
CA ALA A 106 -5.71 30.07 7.06
C ALA A 106 -5.21 28.64 7.30
N PHE A 107 -4.31 28.14 6.45
CA PHE A 107 -3.70 26.82 6.62
C PHE A 107 -2.95 26.69 7.94
N ALA A 108 -2.08 27.64 8.28
CA ALA A 108 -1.26 27.61 9.48
C ALA A 108 -2.11 27.65 10.75
N LYS A 109 -3.24 28.38 10.76
CA LYS A 109 -4.18 28.40 11.89
C LYS A 109 -4.85 27.04 12.11
N ILE A 110 -5.20 26.33 11.03
CA ILE A 110 -5.77 24.98 11.12
C ILE A 110 -4.71 23.97 11.55
N ALA A 111 -3.53 24.01 10.94
CA ALA A 111 -2.42 23.14 11.32
C ALA A 111 -2.03 23.31 12.79
N ALA A 112 -1.92 24.54 13.29
CA ALA A 112 -1.57 24.78 14.69
C ALA A 112 -2.62 24.24 15.68
N GLN A 113 -3.91 24.28 15.35
CA GLN A 113 -4.95 23.70 16.21
C GLN A 113 -4.95 22.16 16.14
N LEU A 114 -4.58 21.58 14.99
CA LEU A 114 -4.39 20.15 14.85
C LEU A 114 -3.14 19.65 15.60
N ASP A 115 -2.07 20.43 15.61
CA ASP A 115 -0.89 20.22 16.48
C ASP A 115 -1.31 20.28 17.96
N ASP A 116 -2.16 21.24 18.33
CA ASP A 116 -2.72 21.43 19.68
C ASP A 116 -3.94 20.52 19.98
N GLY A 117 -3.87 19.25 19.55
CA GLY A 117 -4.83 18.22 19.93
C GLY A 117 -6.12 18.14 19.11
N GLY A 118 -6.29 18.92 18.04
CA GLY A 118 -7.34 18.72 17.04
C GLY A 118 -8.30 19.91 16.83
N LEU A 119 -9.13 19.86 15.80
CA LEU A 119 -10.15 20.89 15.53
C LEU A 119 -11.42 20.62 16.34
N ARG A 120 -12.01 21.65 16.95
CA ARG A 120 -13.29 21.50 17.68
C ARG A 120 -14.41 21.12 16.72
N VAL A 121 -15.19 20.09 17.04
CA VAL A 121 -16.34 19.69 16.24
C VAL A 121 -17.56 20.55 16.67
N PRO A 122 -18.23 21.27 15.75
CA PRO A 122 -19.37 22.10 16.11
C PRO A 122 -20.49 21.28 16.78
N GLY A 123 -20.93 21.72 17.96
CA GLY A 123 -21.99 21.04 18.71
C GLY A 123 -21.57 19.75 19.42
N SER A 124 -20.26 19.45 19.50
CA SER A 124 -19.70 18.35 20.29
C SER A 124 -18.49 18.83 21.09
N ASP A 125 -18.19 18.12 22.19
CA ASP A 125 -16.93 18.28 22.93
C ASP A 125 -15.75 17.55 22.25
N ASP A 126 -16.03 16.77 21.19
CA ASP A 126 -15.04 16.03 20.43
C ASP A 126 -14.09 16.96 19.65
N ARG A 127 -12.87 16.47 19.44
CA ARG A 127 -11.87 17.09 18.57
C ARG A 127 -11.52 16.19 17.39
N LEU A 128 -11.52 16.76 16.19
CA LEU A 128 -11.07 16.11 14.97
C LEU A 128 -9.54 16.13 14.92
N THR A 129 -8.91 14.97 14.98
CA THR A 129 -7.44 14.83 14.88
C THR A 129 -6.97 14.98 13.43
N VAL A 130 -5.65 15.18 13.23
CA VAL A 130 -5.07 15.24 11.88
C VAL A 130 -5.26 13.94 11.11
N GLN A 131 -5.23 12.80 11.81
CA GLN A 131 -5.47 11.48 11.23
C GLN A 131 -6.91 11.38 10.73
N GLN A 132 -7.89 11.73 11.57
CA GLN A 132 -9.31 11.74 11.17
C GLN A 132 -9.59 12.73 10.04
N PHE A 133 -8.88 13.87 9.98
CA PHE A 133 -8.96 14.80 8.86
C PHE A 133 -8.53 14.11 7.55
N ALA A 134 -7.37 13.45 7.56
CA ALA A 134 -6.85 12.74 6.39
C ALA A 134 -7.77 11.59 5.96
N ASP A 135 -8.25 10.80 6.92
CA ASP A 135 -9.13 9.65 6.65
C ASP A 135 -10.47 10.07 6.04
N ARG A 136 -11.09 11.14 6.57
CA ARG A 136 -12.34 11.69 5.99
C ARG A 136 -12.13 12.19 4.56
N LEU A 137 -10.99 12.83 4.29
CA LEU A 137 -10.69 13.34 2.96
C LEU A 137 -10.40 12.22 1.95
N LEU A 138 -9.64 11.20 2.35
CA LEU A 138 -9.39 10.01 1.53
C LEU A 138 -10.68 9.24 1.27
N ALA A 139 -11.50 9.00 2.28
CA ALA A 139 -12.81 8.38 2.10
C ALA A 139 -13.67 9.20 1.13
N ALA A 140 -13.71 10.53 1.30
CA ALA A 140 -14.46 11.46 0.46
C ALA A 140 -13.96 11.56 -0.99
N SER A 141 -12.73 11.12 -1.29
CA SER A 141 -12.17 11.08 -2.64
C SER A 141 -12.85 10.07 -3.57
N LEU A 142 -13.73 9.23 -3.02
CA LEU A 142 -14.55 8.26 -3.73
C LEU A 142 -16.03 8.72 -3.75
N PRO A 143 -16.82 8.42 -4.80
CA PRO A 143 -18.26 8.63 -4.77
C PRO A 143 -18.93 7.81 -3.66
N ALA A 144 -20.06 8.28 -3.13
CA ALA A 144 -20.74 7.66 -1.99
C ALA A 144 -21.12 6.17 -2.19
N ASN A 145 -21.45 5.79 -3.42
CA ASN A 145 -21.86 4.43 -3.78
C ASN A 145 -20.70 3.57 -4.30
N TYR A 146 -19.46 4.04 -4.18
CA TYR A 146 -18.29 3.28 -4.63
C TYR A 146 -17.89 2.25 -3.57
N ASN A 147 -18.00 0.97 -3.93
CA ASN A 147 -17.71 -0.13 -3.01
C ASN A 147 -16.23 -0.51 -3.07
N LEU A 148 -15.57 -0.45 -1.91
CA LEU A 148 -14.23 -1.00 -1.74
C LEU A 148 -14.28 -2.52 -1.56
N THR A 149 -13.20 -3.21 -1.90
CA THR A 149 -13.10 -4.69 -1.81
C THR A 149 -13.04 -5.22 -0.38
N GLY A 150 -12.70 -4.38 0.60
CA GLY A 150 -12.35 -4.79 1.96
C GLY A 150 -10.98 -5.49 2.07
N SER A 151 -10.21 -5.53 0.98
CA SER A 151 -8.82 -6.01 0.97
C SER A 151 -7.87 -4.86 0.67
N ALA A 152 -6.79 -4.77 1.46
CA ALA A 152 -5.77 -3.74 1.28
C ALA A 152 -4.36 -4.31 1.26
N ALA A 153 -3.43 -3.58 0.65
CA ALA A 153 -2.00 -3.78 0.83
C ALA A 153 -1.40 -2.55 1.51
N ILE A 154 -0.55 -2.73 2.51
CA ILE A 154 0.14 -1.63 3.20
C ILE A 154 1.64 -1.66 2.94
N ASP A 155 2.21 -0.49 2.69
CA ASP A 155 3.65 -0.31 2.60
C ASP A 155 4.07 1.07 3.12
N GLY A 156 5.31 1.15 3.60
CA GLY A 156 5.92 2.37 4.08
C GLY A 156 6.79 2.98 2.99
N THR A 157 6.58 4.25 2.68
CA THR A 157 7.37 4.99 1.70
C THR A 157 7.95 6.25 2.35
N ASP A 158 9.15 6.63 1.91
CA ASP A 158 9.85 7.79 2.42
C ASP A 158 9.24 9.10 1.90
N LEU A 159 9.08 10.07 2.81
CA LEU A 159 8.77 11.47 2.48
C LEU A 159 9.90 12.35 3.05
N GLU A 160 10.80 12.80 2.18
CA GLU A 160 11.93 13.65 2.60
C GLU A 160 11.46 15.02 3.08
N ALA A 161 12.01 15.47 4.21
CA ALA A 161 11.72 16.80 4.72
C ALA A 161 12.28 17.87 3.77
N TRP A 162 11.57 19.00 3.70
CA TRP A 162 12.06 20.18 3.00
C TRP A 162 13.34 20.73 3.64
N ALA A 163 13.46 20.58 4.96
CA ALA A 163 14.61 21.06 5.72
C ALA A 163 15.94 20.49 5.18
N ARG A 164 16.96 21.34 5.16
CA ARG A 164 18.32 20.88 4.85
C ARG A 164 18.87 20.09 6.03
N ARG A 165 19.49 18.95 5.74
CA ARG A 165 20.27 18.18 6.71
C ARG A 165 21.50 18.98 7.16
N ARG A 166 21.73 19.00 8.47
CA ARG A 166 22.81 19.73 9.16
C ARG A 166 23.78 18.84 9.90
N SER A 167 23.39 17.59 10.17
CA SER A 167 24.24 16.56 10.76
C SER A 167 23.93 15.16 10.24
N TRP A 168 24.89 14.26 10.39
CA TRP A 168 24.77 12.86 10.02
C TRP A 168 25.07 11.97 11.24
N ALA A 169 24.12 11.12 11.62
CA ALA A 169 24.31 10.17 12.70
C ALA A 169 25.29 9.06 12.28
N ASN A 170 26.15 8.60 13.19
CA ASN A 170 27.09 7.50 12.94
C ASN A 170 26.43 6.10 12.97
N LYS A 171 25.26 6.00 13.61
CA LYS A 171 24.45 4.78 13.69
C LYS A 171 23.11 5.02 12.97
N LYS A 172 22.50 3.94 12.46
CA LYS A 172 21.11 4.00 11.99
C LYS A 172 20.23 4.41 13.17
N ASP A 173 19.37 5.41 12.97
CA ASP A 173 18.29 5.75 13.88
C ASP A 173 17.19 4.69 13.71
N LEU A 174 17.42 3.52 14.30
CA LEU A 174 16.48 2.41 14.25
C LEU A 174 15.50 2.55 15.43
N PRO A 175 14.20 2.37 15.20
CA PRO A 175 13.26 2.16 16.30
C PRO A 175 13.72 0.99 17.17
N THR A 176 13.43 1.09 18.46
CA THR A 176 13.79 0.12 19.51
C THR A 176 13.26 -1.29 19.20
N ALA A 177 13.91 -2.31 19.77
CA ALA A 177 13.66 -3.75 19.72
C ALA A 177 12.39 -4.24 18.96
N GLY A 178 12.60 -5.11 17.95
CA GLY A 178 11.51 -5.81 17.26
C GLY A 178 11.25 -5.37 15.83
N THR A 179 12.01 -4.42 15.29
CA THR A 179 11.99 -4.08 13.86
C THR A 179 13.05 -4.86 13.08
N GLU A 180 12.75 -5.21 11.83
CA GLU A 180 13.73 -5.79 10.92
C GLU A 180 14.88 -4.78 10.75
N ILE A 181 16.08 -5.16 11.18
CA ILE A 181 17.28 -4.37 10.90
C ILE A 181 17.61 -4.66 9.44
N PRO A 182 17.61 -3.67 8.54
CA PRO A 182 17.92 -3.92 7.14
C PRO A 182 19.33 -4.52 7.06
N ASP A 183 19.43 -5.66 6.37
CA ASP A 183 20.67 -6.40 6.14
C ASP A 183 21.79 -5.46 5.68
N GLY A 184 23.01 -5.81 6.10
CA GLY A 184 24.21 -4.98 6.03
C GLY A 184 24.33 -4.12 4.77
N THR A 185 24.39 -2.81 4.99
CA THR A 185 24.97 -1.87 4.03
C THR A 185 25.93 -0.99 4.80
N ASN A 186 27.23 -1.14 4.54
CA ASN A 186 28.23 -0.15 4.90
C ASN A 186 27.73 1.20 4.36
N LEU A 187 27.37 2.13 5.24
CA LEU A 187 27.14 3.52 4.83
C LEU A 187 28.44 3.98 4.17
N GLY A 188 28.36 4.39 2.90
CA GLY A 188 29.53 4.73 2.09
C GLY A 188 30.48 5.72 2.79
N PRO A 189 31.77 5.76 2.41
CA PRO A 189 32.76 6.56 3.11
C PRO A 189 32.59 8.05 2.85
N SER A 190 32.92 8.85 3.88
CA SER A 190 32.87 10.32 3.96
C SER A 190 31.47 10.94 4.13
N LYS A 191 31.08 11.14 5.39
CA LYS A 191 29.99 12.06 5.75
C LYS A 191 30.55 13.48 5.81
N PRO A 192 29.82 14.50 5.34
CA PRO A 192 30.21 15.89 5.56
C PRO A 192 30.36 16.18 7.06
N VAL A 193 31.22 17.15 7.39
CA VAL A 193 31.37 17.60 8.78
C VAL A 193 30.04 18.18 9.26
N ASN A 194 29.59 17.75 10.45
CA ASN A 194 28.38 18.28 11.07
C ASN A 194 28.51 19.80 11.30
N GLU A 195 27.42 20.53 11.12
CA GLU A 195 27.38 21.94 11.49
C GLU A 195 27.56 22.13 13.02
N PRO A 196 28.22 23.21 13.47
CA PRO A 196 28.32 23.52 14.88
C PRO A 196 26.94 23.53 15.57
N GLY A 197 26.81 22.81 16.68
CA GLY A 197 25.56 22.66 17.42
C GLY A 197 24.62 21.56 16.92
N TRP A 198 25.04 20.73 15.94
CA TRP A 198 24.25 19.62 15.40
C TRP A 198 24.93 18.25 15.59
N PRO A 199 24.18 17.15 15.82
CA PRO A 199 22.73 17.09 15.98
C PRO A 199 22.23 17.72 17.28
N ILE A 200 20.97 18.13 17.29
CA ILE A 200 20.24 18.46 18.53
C ILE A 200 19.67 17.14 19.05
N TRP A 201 19.81 16.87 20.35
CA TRP A 201 19.24 15.68 20.98
C TRP A 201 17.88 16.03 21.57
N ASP A 202 16.87 15.24 21.21
CA ASP A 202 15.51 15.39 21.70
C ASP A 202 15.27 14.50 22.94
N ASP A 203 14.15 14.71 23.64
CA ASP A 203 13.79 14.02 24.87
C ASP A 203 13.60 12.49 24.65
N ASP A 204 13.27 12.09 23.42
CA ASP A 204 13.15 10.68 23.01
C ASP A 204 14.51 9.99 22.76
N GLY A 205 15.62 10.71 22.97
CA GLY A 205 16.98 10.22 22.76
C GLY A 205 17.40 10.07 21.30
N ARG A 206 16.58 10.55 20.35
CA ARG A 206 16.86 10.48 18.91
C ARG A 206 17.48 11.78 18.41
N PRO A 207 18.41 11.72 17.43
CA PRO A 207 19.06 12.91 16.92
C PRO A 207 18.16 13.67 15.94
N GLN A 208 17.95 14.96 16.20
CA GLN A 208 17.42 15.90 15.23
C GLN A 208 18.54 16.37 14.30
N ASN A 209 18.45 16.02 13.02
CA ASN A 209 19.49 16.28 12.01
C ASN A 209 19.16 17.45 11.06
N SER A 210 18.05 18.15 11.27
CA SER A 210 17.62 19.27 10.44
C SER A 210 16.84 20.31 11.26
N CYS A 211 16.59 21.48 10.68
CA CYS A 211 15.77 22.49 11.34
C CYS A 211 14.27 22.16 11.42
N ASP A 212 13.83 21.05 10.81
CA ASP A 212 12.50 20.50 11.08
C ASP A 212 12.61 19.58 12.32
N PRO A 213 11.99 19.95 13.45
CA PRO A 213 12.15 19.23 14.69
C PRO A 213 11.46 17.88 14.71
N GLU A 214 10.59 17.54 13.75
CA GLU A 214 9.93 16.22 13.69
C GLU A 214 10.46 15.35 12.55
N ALA A 215 11.32 15.90 11.68
CA ALA A 215 12.02 15.13 10.67
C ALA A 215 13.15 14.32 11.32
N ARG A 216 13.11 12.99 11.15
CA ARG A 216 14.07 12.04 11.73
C ARG A 216 14.79 11.26 10.66
N ASP A 217 15.84 10.54 11.04
CA ASP A 217 16.57 9.68 10.13
C ASP A 217 15.74 8.43 9.78
N GLY A 218 15.63 8.14 8.49
CA GLY A 218 15.00 6.93 7.97
C GLY A 218 15.94 6.18 7.05
N TYR A 219 15.74 4.87 6.93
CA TYR A 219 16.50 4.04 5.99
C TYR A 219 15.65 3.69 4.77
N ARG A 220 16.23 3.87 3.57
CA ARG A 220 15.67 3.33 2.32
C ARG A 220 16.58 2.21 1.81
N SER A 221 16.00 1.05 1.53
CA SER A 221 16.73 -0.09 1.00
C SER A 221 17.22 0.18 -0.42
N GLY A 222 18.39 -0.39 -0.74
CA GLY A 222 18.97 -0.33 -2.07
C GLY A 222 18.10 -1.08 -3.09
N HIS A 223 17.95 -0.51 -4.28
CA HIS A 223 17.22 -1.11 -5.39
C HIS A 223 18.05 -1.00 -6.68
N ASN A 224 17.95 -1.99 -7.57
CA ASN A 224 18.59 -2.00 -8.88
C ASN A 224 20.11 -1.73 -8.82
N GLY A 225 20.81 -2.35 -7.86
CA GLY A 225 22.26 -2.20 -7.70
C GLY A 225 22.71 -0.88 -7.05
N ARG A 226 21.79 0.01 -6.66
CA ARG A 226 22.13 1.18 -5.83
C ARG A 226 22.19 0.78 -4.36
N PRO A 227 23.20 1.24 -3.59
CA PRO A 227 23.24 1.00 -2.16
C PRO A 227 22.04 1.65 -1.47
N GLY A 228 21.62 1.08 -0.34
CA GLY A 228 20.66 1.75 0.55
C GLY A 228 21.24 3.04 1.11
N ASP A 229 20.36 3.96 1.50
CA ASP A 229 20.75 5.30 1.95
C ASP A 229 19.91 5.76 3.16
N ILE A 230 20.42 6.75 3.90
CA ILE A 230 19.74 7.40 5.01
C ILE A 230 19.17 8.74 4.56
N TYR A 231 17.86 8.90 4.69
CA TYR A 231 17.18 10.16 4.45
C TYR A 231 16.77 10.83 5.76
N VAL A 232 16.48 12.13 5.72
CA VAL A 232 15.89 12.88 6.85
C VAL A 232 14.47 13.28 6.45
N GLY A 233 13.49 12.87 7.24
CA GLY A 233 12.09 13.17 6.95
C GLY A 233 11.12 12.30 7.74
N PHE A 234 10.13 11.83 7.01
CA PHE A 234 8.97 11.12 7.53
C PHE A 234 8.81 9.77 6.83
N GLU A 235 8.18 8.82 7.51
CA GLU A 235 7.71 7.58 6.91
C GLU A 235 6.19 7.66 6.71
N LEU A 236 5.77 7.49 5.47
CA LEU A 236 4.38 7.53 5.04
C LEU A 236 3.88 6.09 4.81
N HIS A 237 3.01 5.63 5.69
CA HIS A 237 2.35 4.33 5.60
C HIS A 237 1.07 4.47 4.80
N LEU A 238 0.93 3.74 3.71
CA LEU A 238 -0.22 3.83 2.79
C LEU A 238 -0.93 2.51 2.67
N ALA A 239 -2.26 2.52 2.82
CA ALA A 239 -3.10 1.38 2.51
C ALA A 239 -3.73 1.56 1.12
N THR A 240 -3.37 0.69 0.19
CA THR A 240 -3.92 0.64 -1.16
C THR A 240 -4.95 -0.47 -1.29
N GLN A 241 -6.09 -0.17 -1.92
CA GLN A 241 -7.08 -1.19 -2.27
C GLN A 241 -6.48 -2.26 -3.20
N ILE A 242 -6.72 -3.52 -2.87
CA ILE A 242 -6.37 -4.68 -3.70
C ILE A 242 -7.60 -5.53 -4.01
N PRO A 243 -7.58 -6.38 -5.06
CA PRO A 243 -8.66 -7.34 -5.28
C PRO A 243 -8.78 -8.32 -4.10
N THR A 244 -9.99 -8.84 -3.88
CA THR A 244 -10.17 -10.02 -3.01
C THR A 244 -9.44 -11.23 -3.62
N ILE A 245 -9.18 -12.27 -2.83
CA ILE A 245 -8.58 -13.52 -3.34
C ILE A 245 -9.50 -14.10 -4.43
N GLY A 246 -8.97 -14.31 -5.63
CA GLY A 246 -9.75 -14.76 -6.80
C GLY A 246 -10.73 -13.72 -7.38
N GLY A 247 -10.69 -12.47 -6.89
CA GLY A 247 -11.54 -11.38 -7.34
C GLY A 247 -11.09 -10.74 -8.66
N THR A 248 -11.92 -9.83 -9.19
CA THR A 248 -11.60 -9.06 -10.39
C THR A 248 -10.60 -7.95 -10.09
N VAL A 249 -9.83 -7.54 -11.11
CA VAL A 249 -8.94 -6.37 -11.01
C VAL A 249 -9.71 -5.12 -10.60
N VAL A 250 -9.11 -4.30 -9.73
CA VAL A 250 -9.67 -3.04 -9.21
C VAL A 250 -8.69 -1.89 -9.40
N PRO A 251 -9.12 -0.61 -9.32
CA PRO A 251 -8.18 0.50 -9.24
C PRO A 251 -7.42 0.47 -7.91
N HIS A 252 -6.11 0.73 -7.99
CA HIS A 252 -5.20 0.82 -6.84
C HIS A 252 -5.34 2.21 -6.20
N LEU A 253 -6.37 2.38 -5.39
CA LEU A 253 -6.72 3.64 -4.73
C LEU A 253 -6.07 3.69 -3.34
N VAL A 254 -5.60 4.85 -2.92
CA VAL A 254 -5.12 5.09 -1.55
C VAL A 254 -6.35 5.22 -0.64
N THR A 255 -6.57 4.22 0.21
CA THR A 255 -7.75 4.12 1.09
C THR A 255 -7.48 4.55 2.53
N GLY A 256 -6.20 4.59 2.93
CA GLY A 256 -5.78 5.07 4.24
C GLY A 256 -4.32 5.54 4.20
N MET A 257 -3.96 6.43 5.12
CA MET A 257 -2.58 6.89 5.28
C MET A 257 -2.25 7.17 6.75
N THR A 258 -1.02 6.94 7.17
CA THR A 258 -0.46 7.46 8.42
C THR A 258 0.93 8.02 8.14
N LEU A 259 1.18 9.26 8.55
CA LEU A 259 2.51 9.87 8.46
C LEU A 259 3.14 9.91 9.86
N THR A 260 4.39 9.48 9.96
CA THR A 260 5.16 9.52 11.20
C THR A 260 6.55 10.08 10.95
N PRO A 261 7.26 10.61 11.97
CA PRO A 261 8.70 10.79 11.87
C PRO A 261 9.36 9.52 11.34
N ALA A 262 10.33 9.64 10.44
CA ALA A 262 10.99 8.46 9.89
C ALA A 262 11.62 7.62 11.01
N GLY A 263 11.68 6.30 10.86
CA GLY A 263 12.16 5.42 11.92
C GLY A 263 11.19 5.26 13.10
N SER A 264 9.93 5.69 12.96
CA SER A 264 8.87 5.31 13.92
C SER A 264 8.45 3.84 13.75
N HIS A 265 7.72 3.30 14.73
CA HIS A 265 7.32 1.90 14.73
C HIS A 265 6.29 1.58 13.62
N ARG A 266 6.67 0.73 12.66
CA ARG A 266 5.85 0.37 11.48
C ARG A 266 4.54 -0.33 11.83
N GLY A 267 4.57 -1.29 12.75
CA GLY A 267 3.39 -2.03 13.21
C GLY A 267 2.29 -1.10 13.74
N GLU A 268 2.61 -0.24 14.71
CA GLU A 268 1.68 0.78 15.21
C GLU A 268 1.17 1.73 14.13
N ALA A 269 2.01 2.16 13.19
CA ALA A 269 1.57 3.01 12.09
C ALA A 269 0.60 2.29 11.13
N ALA A 270 0.79 0.99 10.92
CA ALA A 270 -0.18 0.17 10.19
C ALA A 270 -1.50 0.04 10.95
N VAL A 271 -1.44 -0.21 12.27
CA VAL A 271 -2.63 -0.27 13.13
C VAL A 271 -3.42 1.05 13.06
N ARG A 272 -2.74 2.20 13.21
CA ARG A 272 -3.36 3.53 13.07
C ARG A 272 -4.02 3.74 11.72
N THR A 273 -3.37 3.28 10.63
CA THR A 273 -3.95 3.36 9.28
C THR A 273 -5.25 2.55 9.19
N ILE A 274 -5.29 1.33 9.71
CA ILE A 274 -6.49 0.47 9.67
C ILE A 274 -7.61 1.01 10.57
N ASP A 275 -7.28 1.57 11.73
CA ASP A 275 -8.24 2.23 12.62
C ASP A 275 -8.86 3.45 11.94
N GLY A 276 -8.04 4.28 11.30
CA GLY A 276 -8.49 5.44 10.54
C GLY A 276 -9.43 5.07 9.40
N MET A 277 -9.09 4.05 8.63
CA MET A 277 -9.96 3.48 7.59
C MET A 277 -11.30 3.01 8.16
N THR A 278 -11.28 2.29 9.28
CA THR A 278 -12.49 1.79 9.94
C THR A 278 -13.37 2.93 10.44
N ALA A 279 -12.78 3.94 11.10
CA ALA A 279 -13.47 5.13 11.58
C ALA A 279 -14.07 5.96 10.43
N ALA A 280 -13.47 5.93 9.25
CA ALA A 280 -13.98 6.55 8.03
C ALA A 280 -14.98 5.67 7.25
N GLY A 281 -15.38 4.51 7.80
CA GLY A 281 -16.41 3.64 7.25
C GLY A 281 -15.91 2.56 6.28
N THR A 282 -14.60 2.32 6.21
CA THR A 282 -14.02 1.24 5.39
C THR A 282 -13.67 0.04 6.27
N THR A 283 -14.36 -1.08 6.08
CA THR A 283 -14.02 -2.34 6.75
C THR A 283 -12.95 -3.09 5.97
N THR A 284 -11.79 -3.29 6.60
CA THR A 284 -10.72 -4.16 6.08
C THR A 284 -10.84 -5.53 6.73
N THR A 285 -10.86 -6.60 5.93
CA THR A 285 -10.85 -7.99 6.43
C THR A 285 -9.56 -8.72 6.11
N ASP A 286 -8.81 -8.22 5.13
CA ASP A 286 -7.66 -8.88 4.53
C ASP A 286 -6.56 -7.86 4.21
N LEU A 287 -5.35 -8.09 4.71
CA LEU A 287 -4.24 -7.14 4.62
C LEU A 287 -2.96 -7.83 4.12
N CYS A 288 -2.46 -7.41 2.96
CA CYS A 288 -1.12 -7.77 2.50
C CYS A 288 -0.09 -6.76 3.03
N VAL A 289 1.00 -7.24 3.61
CA VAL A 289 2.03 -6.36 4.19
C VAL A 289 3.42 -6.73 3.72
N ASP A 290 4.33 -5.75 3.68
CA ASP A 290 5.75 -6.04 3.53
C ASP A 290 6.30 -6.81 4.74
N ARG A 291 7.43 -7.50 4.55
CA ARG A 291 8.11 -8.27 5.58
C ARG A 291 8.42 -7.42 6.83
N GLY A 292 8.74 -6.14 6.66
CA GLY A 292 9.04 -5.25 7.80
C GLY A 292 7.89 -5.10 8.81
N TYR A 293 6.62 -5.25 8.38
CA TYR A 293 5.47 -5.25 9.29
C TYR A 293 5.28 -6.63 9.94
N ASN A 294 5.38 -7.69 9.15
CA ASN A 294 5.24 -9.06 9.63
C ASN A 294 6.36 -9.46 10.61
N PHE A 295 7.49 -8.75 10.62
CA PHE A 295 8.60 -8.95 11.54
C PHE A 295 8.41 -8.25 12.89
N CYS A 296 7.51 -7.27 12.99
CA CYS A 296 7.20 -6.54 14.21
C CYS A 296 6.81 -7.47 15.36
N LEU A 297 6.98 -7.00 16.60
CA LEU A 297 6.52 -7.75 17.78
C LEU A 297 5.01 -8.04 17.69
N PRO A 298 4.55 -9.18 18.24
CA PRO A 298 3.13 -9.53 18.22
C PRO A 298 2.23 -8.45 18.80
N GLU A 299 2.65 -7.81 19.88
CA GLU A 299 1.90 -6.81 20.64
C GLU A 299 1.67 -5.52 19.85
N THR A 300 2.59 -5.19 18.93
CA THR A 300 2.53 -3.96 18.15
C THR A 300 1.93 -4.14 16.76
N PHE A 301 1.68 -5.38 16.33
CA PHE A 301 1.11 -5.64 15.02
C PHE A 301 0.16 -6.84 14.95
N ALA A 302 0.63 -8.07 15.20
CA ALA A 302 -0.17 -9.28 14.98
C ALA A 302 -1.44 -9.33 15.85
N TYR A 303 -1.32 -9.12 17.17
CA TYR A 303 -2.48 -9.12 18.08
C TYR A 303 -3.44 -7.96 17.80
N PRO A 304 -2.98 -6.71 17.58
CA PRO A 304 -3.85 -5.64 17.13
C PRO A 304 -4.64 -5.97 15.84
N MET A 305 -4.02 -6.61 14.85
CA MET A 305 -4.72 -7.02 13.63
C MET A 305 -5.78 -8.10 13.90
N TRP A 306 -5.47 -9.09 14.74
CA TRP A 306 -6.44 -10.12 15.12
C TRP A 306 -7.62 -9.56 15.91
N ALA A 307 -7.40 -8.60 16.81
CA ALA A 307 -8.45 -7.92 17.55
C ALA A 307 -9.43 -7.16 16.63
N ARG A 308 -8.97 -6.80 15.42
CA ARG A 308 -9.78 -6.16 14.37
C ARG A 308 -10.38 -7.17 13.39
N ASN A 309 -10.18 -8.47 13.62
CA ASN A 309 -10.56 -9.55 12.71
C ASN A 309 -10.01 -9.34 11.28
N VAL A 310 -8.76 -8.84 11.20
CA VAL A 310 -8.00 -8.69 9.95
C VAL A 310 -7.06 -9.88 9.80
N ASP A 311 -7.19 -10.59 8.68
CA ASP A 311 -6.22 -11.60 8.29
C ASP A 311 -5.04 -10.95 7.58
N VAL A 312 -3.82 -11.29 8.04
CA VAL A 312 -2.58 -10.72 7.53
C VAL A 312 -1.87 -11.72 6.61
N TRP A 313 -1.44 -11.23 5.46
CA TRP A 313 -0.61 -11.94 4.49
C TRP A 313 0.74 -11.25 4.37
N GLY A 314 1.80 -11.99 4.64
CA GLY A 314 3.15 -11.50 4.53
C GLY A 314 4.09 -12.56 3.97
N ASP A 315 5.32 -12.13 3.71
CA ASP A 315 6.44 -13.04 3.56
C ASP A 315 7.13 -13.29 4.91
N LEU A 316 7.81 -14.43 5.03
CA LEU A 316 8.54 -14.79 6.25
C LEU A 316 10.02 -14.45 6.10
N HIS A 317 10.56 -13.74 7.08
CA HIS A 317 12.00 -13.57 7.23
C HIS A 317 12.68 -14.92 7.50
N PRO A 318 13.93 -15.18 7.05
CA PRO A 318 14.66 -16.41 7.39
C PRO A 318 14.60 -16.80 8.88
N ASN A 319 14.69 -15.83 9.78
CA ASN A 319 14.60 -16.04 11.24
C ASN A 319 13.19 -16.43 11.76
N GLN A 320 12.14 -16.24 10.96
CA GLN A 320 10.77 -16.67 11.27
C GLN A 320 10.49 -18.10 10.78
N ARG A 321 11.37 -18.65 9.94
CA ARG A 321 11.22 -19.98 9.33
C ARG A 321 11.80 -21.09 10.21
N GLY A 322 11.43 -22.33 9.89
CA GLY A 322 11.97 -23.52 10.53
C GLY A 322 10.98 -24.30 11.41
N GLN A 323 11.49 -25.34 12.06
CA GLN A 323 10.70 -26.30 12.83
C GLN A 323 10.66 -25.93 14.32
N ARG A 324 9.48 -26.03 14.94
CA ARG A 324 9.28 -25.88 16.40
C ARG A 324 8.38 -27.01 16.93
N PRO A 325 8.53 -27.45 18.19
CA PRO A 325 7.64 -28.46 18.77
C PRO A 325 6.18 -28.03 18.71
N GLY A 326 5.27 -28.94 18.36
CA GLY A 326 3.83 -28.67 18.37
C GLY A 326 3.22 -28.69 19.79
N PRO A 327 1.99 -28.22 19.95
CA PRO A 327 1.31 -28.12 21.26
C PRO A 327 0.95 -29.47 21.88
N ILE A 328 0.90 -30.55 21.08
CA ILE A 328 0.62 -31.91 21.56
C ILE A 328 1.52 -32.94 20.87
N PRO A 329 1.71 -34.14 21.45
CA PRO A 329 2.46 -35.22 20.80
C PRO A 329 1.89 -35.58 19.42
N GLY A 330 2.78 -35.76 18.45
CA GLY A 330 2.42 -36.04 17.06
C GLY A 330 2.21 -34.79 16.19
N THR A 331 2.52 -33.60 16.69
CA THR A 331 2.39 -32.32 15.95
C THR A 331 3.68 -31.52 15.92
N ILE A 332 3.88 -30.74 14.85
CA ILE A 332 5.07 -29.93 14.61
C ILE A 332 4.71 -28.61 13.93
N TRP A 333 5.27 -27.49 14.41
CA TRP A 333 5.16 -26.21 13.72
C TRP A 333 6.25 -26.08 12.68
N ILE A 334 5.89 -25.67 11.47
CA ILE A 334 6.84 -25.36 10.39
C ILE A 334 6.37 -24.09 9.69
N ASP A 335 7.22 -23.07 9.64
CA ASP A 335 6.96 -21.80 8.95
C ASP A 335 5.58 -21.20 9.29
N GLY A 336 5.23 -21.16 10.58
CA GLY A 336 3.96 -20.61 11.07
C GLY A 336 2.72 -21.47 10.88
N THR A 337 2.85 -22.70 10.36
CA THR A 337 1.75 -23.64 10.16
C THR A 337 1.92 -24.90 11.03
N LEU A 338 0.85 -25.38 11.64
CA LEU A 338 0.85 -26.62 12.42
C LEU A 338 0.65 -27.83 11.49
N PHE A 339 1.56 -28.78 11.54
CA PHE A 339 1.52 -30.04 10.77
C PHE A 339 1.43 -31.26 11.70
N THR A 340 0.97 -32.38 11.16
CA THR A 340 1.19 -33.70 11.78
C THR A 340 2.65 -34.11 11.63
N GLU A 341 3.23 -34.80 12.61
CA GLU A 341 4.56 -35.39 12.49
C GLU A 341 4.63 -36.51 11.45
N ALA A 342 3.47 -36.99 10.97
CA ALA A 342 3.39 -37.89 9.81
C ALA A 342 3.85 -37.23 8.49
N LEU A 343 4.08 -35.90 8.48
CA LEU A 343 4.68 -35.17 7.36
C LEU A 343 6.07 -35.76 7.03
N PRO A 344 6.30 -36.22 5.77
CA PRO A 344 7.59 -36.75 5.33
C PRO A 344 8.75 -35.78 5.59
N ARG A 345 9.89 -36.30 6.04
CA ARG A 345 11.08 -35.49 6.39
C ARG A 345 11.56 -34.58 5.25
N LEU A 346 11.50 -35.07 4.01
CA LEU A 346 11.86 -34.32 2.80
C LEU A 346 11.01 -33.05 2.59
N LEU A 347 9.77 -33.04 3.11
CA LEU A 347 8.85 -31.90 3.00
C LEU A 347 8.91 -30.97 4.22
N ARG A 348 9.78 -31.21 5.21
CA ARG A 348 9.88 -30.37 6.42
C ARG A 348 10.79 -29.16 6.22
N ASN A 349 11.88 -29.33 5.47
CA ASN A 349 12.90 -28.30 5.24
C ASN A 349 12.93 -27.95 3.75
N LEU A 350 11.94 -27.15 3.31
CA LEU A 350 11.86 -26.68 1.93
C LEU A 350 12.61 -25.36 1.77
N THR A 351 13.32 -25.20 0.66
CA THR A 351 14.01 -23.96 0.31
C THR A 351 13.16 -23.19 -0.69
N PRO A 352 12.82 -21.91 -0.43
CA PRO A 352 12.13 -21.09 -1.43
C PRO A 352 13.04 -20.86 -2.63
N PRO A 353 12.46 -20.59 -3.82
CA PRO A 353 13.25 -20.21 -4.98
C PRO A 353 14.10 -18.97 -4.68
N GLY A 354 15.36 -19.00 -5.14
CA GLY A 354 16.25 -17.84 -5.05
C GLY A 354 15.82 -16.71 -5.98
N ALA A 355 16.40 -15.51 -5.79
CA ALA A 355 16.05 -14.31 -6.59
C ALA A 355 16.28 -14.46 -8.10
N TYR A 356 17.13 -15.41 -8.50
CA TYR A 356 17.46 -15.71 -9.90
C TYR A 356 16.94 -17.07 -10.36
N ALA A 357 16.03 -17.70 -9.59
CA ALA A 357 15.42 -18.95 -9.99
C ALA A 357 14.62 -18.77 -11.28
N THR A 358 14.74 -19.73 -12.18
CA THR A 358 13.91 -19.83 -13.36
C THR A 358 12.45 -20.09 -12.97
N THR A 359 11.51 -19.80 -13.87
CA THR A 359 10.09 -20.09 -13.65
C THR A 359 9.86 -21.57 -13.31
N ALA A 360 10.56 -22.48 -14.00
CA ALA A 360 10.44 -23.92 -13.75
C ALA A 360 10.96 -24.34 -12.36
N GLU A 361 12.07 -23.75 -11.89
CA GLU A 361 12.58 -23.99 -10.54
C GLU A 361 11.62 -23.44 -9.47
N ALA A 362 11.05 -22.26 -9.71
CA ALA A 362 10.05 -21.68 -8.82
C ALA A 362 8.79 -22.54 -8.75
N GLU A 363 8.27 -23.01 -9.88
CA GLU A 363 7.12 -23.92 -9.95
C GLU A 363 7.39 -25.25 -9.26
N ALA A 364 8.58 -25.84 -9.44
CA ALA A 364 8.97 -27.08 -8.77
C ALA A 364 9.07 -26.90 -7.24
N ALA A 365 9.68 -25.80 -6.78
CA ALA A 365 9.74 -25.48 -5.36
C ALA A 365 8.33 -25.27 -4.78
N GLN A 366 7.47 -24.55 -5.50
CA GLN A 366 6.08 -24.30 -5.13
C GLN A 366 5.28 -25.60 -5.00
N ALA A 367 5.47 -26.54 -5.94
CA ALA A 367 4.83 -27.85 -5.90
C ALA A 367 5.18 -28.62 -4.62
N ASP A 368 6.39 -28.47 -4.09
CA ASP A 368 6.78 -29.11 -2.82
C ASP A 368 6.08 -28.50 -1.61
N PHE A 369 5.89 -27.18 -1.60
CA PHE A 369 5.06 -26.54 -0.59
C PHE A 369 3.60 -27.00 -0.68
N ASP A 370 3.06 -27.17 -1.88
CA ASP A 370 1.71 -27.70 -2.08
C ASP A 370 1.59 -29.18 -1.65
N ARG A 371 2.63 -30.00 -1.88
CA ARG A 371 2.71 -31.36 -1.33
C ARG A 371 2.71 -31.36 0.20
N ARG A 372 3.45 -30.43 0.82
CA ARG A 372 3.51 -30.25 2.28
C ARG A 372 2.14 -29.90 2.87
N ARG A 373 1.37 -29.04 2.20
CA ARG A 373 0.05 -28.56 2.64
C ARG A 373 -0.91 -29.68 3.05
N ALA A 374 -0.90 -30.82 2.38
CA ALA A 374 -1.80 -31.93 2.67
C ALA A 374 -1.72 -32.44 4.12
N TYR A 375 -0.58 -32.25 4.79
CA TYR A 375 -0.33 -32.68 6.16
C TYR A 375 -0.62 -31.59 7.20
N ALA A 376 -1.07 -30.40 6.77
CA ALA A 376 -1.36 -29.29 7.66
C ALA A 376 -2.63 -29.55 8.48
N PHE A 377 -2.65 -29.02 9.69
CA PHE A 377 -3.90 -28.85 10.42
C PHE A 377 -4.73 -27.76 9.75
N THR A 378 -6.04 -27.96 9.69
CA THR A 378 -6.98 -27.03 9.06
C THR A 378 -7.82 -26.33 10.13
N PRO A 379 -8.08 -25.01 10.02
CA PRO A 379 -9.01 -24.32 10.90
C PRO A 379 -10.37 -25.05 11.00
N LEU A 380 -10.77 -25.39 12.22
CA LEU A 380 -12.10 -25.90 12.56
C LEU A 380 -13.02 -24.73 12.98
N THR A 381 -12.46 -23.71 13.63
CA THR A 381 -13.15 -22.49 14.01
C THR A 381 -12.39 -21.26 13.49
N LYS A 382 -13.08 -20.12 13.43
CA LYS A 382 -12.41 -18.82 13.44
C LYS A 382 -11.66 -18.65 14.78
N ARG A 383 -10.73 -17.69 14.82
CA ARG A 383 -10.16 -17.22 16.10
C ARG A 383 -11.31 -16.64 16.93
N ASP A 384 -11.36 -16.97 18.20
CA ASP A 384 -12.29 -16.34 19.14
C ASP A 384 -11.76 -14.97 19.61
N PRO A 385 -12.54 -14.19 20.37
CA PRO A 385 -12.11 -12.88 20.86
C PRO A 385 -10.83 -12.89 21.71
N ASP A 386 -10.54 -14.01 22.37
CA ASP A 386 -9.32 -14.21 23.18
C ASP A 386 -8.12 -14.69 22.33
N GLY A 387 -8.33 -14.90 21.03
CA GLY A 387 -7.30 -15.30 20.06
C GLY A 387 -7.01 -16.80 20.03
N TYR A 388 -7.79 -17.62 20.73
CA TYR A 388 -7.70 -19.08 20.63
C TYR A 388 -8.32 -19.56 19.32
N GLN A 389 -7.79 -20.66 18.78
CA GLN A 389 -8.33 -21.24 17.55
C GLN A 389 -8.33 -22.76 17.63
N ARG A 390 -9.42 -23.38 17.20
CA ARG A 390 -9.49 -24.84 17.06
C ARG A 390 -9.07 -25.23 15.66
N LEU A 391 -8.17 -26.21 15.58
CA LEU A 391 -7.70 -26.82 14.35
C LEU A 391 -8.03 -28.31 14.35
N LYS A 392 -8.37 -28.86 13.19
CA LYS A 392 -8.56 -30.30 12.99
C LYS A 392 -7.39 -30.89 12.19
N GLY A 393 -6.97 -32.09 12.58
CA GLY A 393 -5.89 -32.81 11.93
C GLY A 393 -6.21 -33.18 10.48
N PRO A 394 -5.17 -33.42 9.66
CA PRO A 394 -5.33 -33.56 8.21
C PRO A 394 -6.18 -34.75 7.78
N ALA A 395 -6.26 -35.84 8.58
CA ALA A 395 -7.13 -36.97 8.25
C ALA A 395 -8.60 -36.64 8.54
N LEU A 396 -8.90 -35.90 9.63
CA LEU A 396 -10.24 -35.36 9.88
C LEU A 396 -10.64 -34.29 8.84
N ALA A 397 -9.66 -33.55 8.31
CA ALA A 397 -9.87 -32.57 7.26
C ALA A 397 -10.05 -33.20 5.86
N GLY A 398 -9.87 -34.52 5.72
CA GLY A 398 -9.98 -35.22 4.43
C GLY A 398 -8.79 -34.99 3.49
N GLN A 399 -7.65 -34.57 4.02
CA GLN A 399 -6.45 -34.22 3.23
C GLN A 399 -5.47 -35.39 3.08
N VAL A 400 -5.40 -36.27 4.07
CA VAL A 400 -4.55 -37.47 4.05
C VAL A 400 -5.34 -38.73 4.37
N ARG A 401 -4.82 -39.87 3.91
CA ARG A 401 -5.29 -41.21 4.29
C ARG A 401 -4.43 -41.70 5.46
N CYS A 402 -5.04 -41.95 6.62
CA CYS A 402 -4.33 -42.41 7.82
C CYS A 402 -4.91 -43.74 8.33
N PRO A 403 -4.07 -44.76 8.62
CA PRO A 403 -4.55 -46.05 9.13
C PRO A 403 -5.21 -45.95 10.52
N ASN A 404 -4.89 -44.90 11.29
CA ASN A 404 -5.50 -44.64 12.59
C ASN A 404 -6.81 -43.84 12.50
N VAL A 405 -7.28 -43.50 11.29
CA VAL A 405 -8.55 -42.81 11.04
C VAL A 405 -9.29 -43.53 9.91
N PRO A 406 -10.07 -44.60 10.22
CA PRO A 406 -10.66 -45.47 9.20
C PRO A 406 -11.49 -44.76 8.14
N GLN A 407 -12.21 -43.68 8.48
CA GLN A 407 -12.98 -42.91 7.48
C GLN A 407 -12.07 -42.31 6.39
N SER A 408 -10.86 -41.89 6.75
CA SER A 408 -9.92 -41.27 5.81
C SER A 408 -9.35 -42.26 4.78
N LEU A 409 -9.35 -43.56 5.06
CA LEU A 409 -8.88 -44.59 4.12
C LEU A 409 -9.79 -44.74 2.91
N ARG A 410 -11.05 -44.28 3.01
CA ARG A 410 -12.04 -44.27 1.92
C ARG A 410 -11.82 -43.13 0.93
N LEU A 411 -10.93 -42.18 1.22
CA LEU A 411 -10.57 -41.10 0.31
C LEU A 411 -9.81 -41.65 -0.91
N ALA A 412 -9.88 -40.92 -2.02
CA ALA A 412 -9.18 -41.25 -3.25
C ALA A 412 -7.65 -41.39 -3.03
N HIS A 413 -7.02 -42.29 -3.79
CA HIS A 413 -5.58 -42.53 -3.75
C HIS A 413 -4.73 -41.33 -4.22
N THR A 414 -5.35 -40.29 -4.78
CA THR A 414 -4.71 -39.00 -5.04
C THR A 414 -4.35 -38.25 -3.74
N ARG A 415 -4.96 -38.61 -2.60
CA ARG A 415 -4.57 -38.12 -1.27
C ARG A 415 -3.41 -38.95 -0.72
N PRO A 416 -2.36 -38.32 -0.17
CA PRO A 416 -1.21 -39.04 0.35
C PRO A 416 -1.60 -39.93 1.52
N THR A 417 -0.99 -41.11 1.60
CA THR A 417 -1.17 -42.03 2.72
C THR A 417 -0.04 -41.84 3.73
N THR A 418 -0.38 -41.57 4.98
CA THR A 418 0.60 -41.33 6.05
C THR A 418 1.36 -42.60 6.40
N HIS A 419 2.63 -42.47 6.79
CA HIS A 419 3.44 -43.58 7.33
C HIS A 419 3.17 -43.89 8.81
N CYS A 420 2.00 -43.52 9.35
CA CYS A 420 1.64 -43.86 10.73
C CYS A 420 1.50 -45.37 10.89
N SER A 421 2.05 -45.93 11.96
CA SER A 421 1.80 -47.32 12.35
C SER A 421 0.39 -47.46 12.92
N GLN A 422 -0.31 -48.53 12.53
CA GLN A 422 -1.63 -48.84 13.05
C GLN A 422 -1.58 -49.03 14.56
N SER A 423 -2.56 -48.47 15.27
CA SER A 423 -2.69 -48.53 16.73
C SER A 423 -1.60 -47.77 17.51
N THR A 424 -0.66 -47.10 16.83
CA THR A 424 0.26 -46.15 17.46
C THR A 424 -0.36 -44.74 17.47
N PRO A 425 -0.39 -44.03 18.62
CA PRO A 425 -0.97 -42.69 18.68
C PRO A 425 -0.35 -41.73 17.67
N CYS A 426 -1.19 -41.07 16.86
CA CYS A 426 -0.77 -39.98 15.96
C CYS A 426 -1.75 -38.80 16.07
N ALA A 427 -1.38 -37.63 15.55
CA ALA A 427 -2.23 -36.45 15.61
C ALA A 427 -3.13 -36.25 14.38
N CYS A 428 -3.03 -37.12 13.37
CA CYS A 428 -3.78 -36.98 12.11
C CYS A 428 -5.30 -36.91 12.31
N GLY A 429 -5.80 -37.63 13.32
CA GLY A 429 -7.21 -37.71 13.71
C GLY A 429 -7.64 -36.81 14.86
N LYS A 430 -6.78 -35.88 15.32
CA LYS A 430 -7.05 -35.08 16.53
C LYS A 430 -7.60 -33.69 16.19
N THR A 431 -8.34 -33.11 17.13
CA THR A 431 -8.61 -31.66 17.16
C THR A 431 -7.73 -31.05 18.24
N VAL A 432 -7.16 -29.89 17.96
CA VAL A 432 -6.25 -29.16 18.84
C VAL A 432 -6.74 -27.73 18.99
N THR A 433 -6.72 -27.20 20.20
CA THR A 433 -6.88 -25.76 20.43
C THR A 433 -5.50 -25.15 20.55
N ILE A 434 -5.19 -24.17 19.70
CA ILE A 434 -3.96 -23.39 19.77
C ILE A 434 -4.22 -22.09 20.54
N THR A 435 -3.24 -21.69 21.35
CA THR A 435 -3.27 -20.47 22.15
C THR A 435 -2.80 -19.26 21.32
N PRO A 436 -3.13 -18.02 21.69
CA PRO A 436 -2.74 -16.83 20.92
C PRO A 436 -1.22 -16.64 20.78
N ASP A 437 -0.42 -17.07 21.76
CA ASP A 437 1.05 -16.92 21.81
C ASP A 437 1.81 -17.88 20.87
N GLN A 438 1.13 -18.85 20.26
CA GLN A 438 1.77 -19.83 19.38
C GLN A 438 1.98 -19.29 17.97
N SER A 439 3.22 -18.87 17.68
CA SER A 439 3.72 -18.35 16.40
C SER A 439 2.90 -17.18 15.81
N PRO A 440 2.56 -16.15 16.60
CA PRO A 440 1.63 -15.09 16.19
C PRO A 440 2.09 -14.28 14.98
N ARG A 441 3.40 -14.14 14.76
CA ARG A 441 3.96 -13.41 13.62
C ARG A 441 3.97 -14.22 12.33
N GLU A 442 3.87 -15.55 12.45
CA GLU A 442 4.01 -16.45 11.31
C GLU A 442 2.67 -17.09 10.91
N ARG A 443 1.66 -17.07 11.79
CA ARG A 443 0.34 -17.64 11.53
C ARG A 443 -0.40 -16.87 10.44
N MET A 444 -0.57 -17.51 9.29
CA MET A 444 -1.36 -17.03 8.15
C MET A 444 -2.53 -17.97 7.85
N PRO A 445 -3.58 -17.53 7.14
CA PRO A 445 -4.73 -18.39 6.83
C PRO A 445 -4.39 -19.59 5.94
N GLN A 446 -3.35 -19.50 5.10
CA GLN A 446 -2.82 -20.62 4.32
C GLN A 446 -1.32 -20.80 4.59
N PRO A 447 -0.79 -22.03 4.45
CA PRO A 447 0.62 -22.29 4.73
C PRO A 447 1.54 -21.50 3.81
N TRP A 448 2.57 -20.90 4.39
CA TRP A 448 3.56 -20.12 3.65
C TRP A 448 4.25 -20.96 2.56
N GLY A 449 4.50 -20.31 1.42
CA GLY A 449 5.13 -20.90 0.24
C GLY A 449 4.20 -21.74 -0.64
N THR A 450 2.92 -21.94 -0.27
CA THR A 450 1.94 -22.67 -1.10
C THR A 450 1.35 -21.79 -2.21
N THR A 451 0.79 -22.41 -3.26
CA THR A 451 0.15 -21.70 -4.38
C THR A 451 -0.96 -20.75 -3.90
N ASP A 452 -1.76 -21.19 -2.92
CA ASP A 452 -2.82 -20.35 -2.35
C ASP A 452 -2.25 -19.16 -1.57
N TRP A 453 -1.15 -19.36 -0.83
CA TRP A 453 -0.43 -18.26 -0.17
C TRP A 453 0.14 -17.28 -1.20
N ALA A 454 0.76 -17.77 -2.28
CA ALA A 454 1.33 -16.93 -3.33
C ALA A 454 0.26 -16.09 -4.04
N ALA A 455 -0.89 -16.71 -4.37
CA ALA A 455 -2.04 -16.01 -4.94
C ALA A 455 -2.59 -14.92 -3.99
N ALA A 456 -2.59 -15.18 -2.68
CA ALA A 456 -3.01 -14.19 -1.69
C ALA A 456 -1.98 -13.06 -1.54
N TYR A 457 -0.69 -13.39 -1.40
CA TYR A 457 0.37 -12.44 -1.09
C TYR A 457 0.77 -11.56 -2.29
N TYR A 458 0.84 -12.09 -3.51
CA TYR A 458 1.28 -11.31 -4.68
C TYR A 458 0.32 -10.21 -5.14
N ARG A 459 -0.89 -10.14 -4.56
CA ARG A 459 -1.77 -8.96 -4.65
C ARG A 459 -1.10 -7.70 -4.08
N ARG A 460 -0.09 -7.84 -3.21
CA ARG A 460 0.74 -6.74 -2.69
C ARG A 460 1.34 -5.89 -3.80
N SER A 461 1.63 -6.44 -4.99
CA SER A 461 2.18 -5.68 -6.13
C SER A 461 1.39 -4.40 -6.48
N ALA A 462 0.11 -4.31 -6.11
CA ALA A 462 -0.68 -3.10 -6.20
C ALA A 462 -0.10 -1.89 -5.43
N ILE A 463 0.53 -2.12 -4.27
CA ILE A 463 1.16 -1.04 -3.49
C ILE A 463 2.42 -0.52 -4.18
N GLU A 464 3.17 -1.38 -4.88
CA GLU A 464 4.33 -0.98 -5.68
C GLU A 464 3.89 -0.11 -6.86
N SER A 465 2.78 -0.46 -7.50
CA SER A 465 2.12 0.37 -8.52
C SER A 465 1.67 1.72 -7.94
N THR A 466 1.13 1.75 -6.72
CA THR A 466 0.76 3.01 -6.05
C THR A 466 1.99 3.86 -5.75
N ASN A 467 3.05 3.26 -5.23
CA ASN A 467 4.32 3.94 -4.97
C ASN A 467 4.92 4.52 -6.27
N ALA A 468 4.79 3.84 -7.40
CA ALA A 468 5.18 4.37 -8.71
C ALA A 468 4.31 5.56 -9.14
N GLU A 469 2.99 5.54 -8.87
CA GLU A 469 2.11 6.69 -9.10
C GLU A 469 2.54 7.92 -8.30
N LEU A 470 2.94 7.71 -7.04
CA LEU A 470 3.38 8.77 -6.13
C LEU A 470 4.76 9.35 -6.49
N LYS A 471 5.70 8.49 -6.89
CA LYS A 471 7.10 8.88 -7.13
C LYS A 471 7.36 9.33 -8.57
N ASN A 472 6.73 8.67 -9.55
CA ASN A 472 7.14 8.79 -10.95
C ASN A 472 6.04 9.34 -11.87
N HIS A 473 4.77 9.01 -11.63
CA HIS A 473 3.71 9.28 -12.62
C HIS A 473 2.88 10.52 -12.29
N ARG A 474 2.08 10.49 -11.24
CA ARG A 474 1.05 11.51 -10.94
C ARG A 474 1.49 12.56 -9.96
N LEU A 475 2.36 12.18 -9.02
CA LEU A 475 2.97 13.08 -8.05
C LEU A 475 4.50 13.02 -8.21
N ASP A 476 5.17 13.86 -7.44
CA ASP A 476 6.62 13.88 -7.30
C ASP A 476 6.94 13.93 -5.80
N ILE A 477 6.70 12.80 -5.11
CA ILE A 477 6.90 12.66 -3.64
C ILE A 477 8.40 12.62 -3.24
N GLY A 478 9.23 13.40 -3.92
CA GLY A 478 10.62 13.64 -3.55
C GLY A 478 10.79 14.82 -2.59
N LYS A 479 12.04 15.18 -2.34
CA LYS A 479 12.39 16.37 -1.56
C LYS A 479 11.80 17.62 -2.21
N GLY A 480 11.01 18.37 -1.44
CA GLY A 480 10.34 19.58 -1.91
C GLY A 480 8.94 19.35 -2.48
N PHE A 481 8.41 18.11 -2.41
CA PHE A 481 7.00 17.81 -2.66
C PHE A 481 6.08 18.75 -1.88
N THR A 482 6.38 18.92 -0.59
CA THR A 482 5.87 19.99 0.27
C THR A 482 7.02 20.92 0.67
N ARG A 483 6.70 22.14 1.11
CA ARG A 483 7.67 23.11 1.63
C ARG A 483 7.25 23.64 3.00
N VAL A 484 6.94 22.71 3.91
CA VAL A 484 6.49 22.97 5.27
C VAL A 484 7.21 22.05 6.25
N PHE A 485 7.25 22.43 7.54
CA PHE A 485 7.80 21.61 8.61
C PHE A 485 6.72 20.97 9.47
N GLY A 486 7.06 19.82 10.05
CA GLY A 486 6.22 19.07 10.97
C GLY A 486 5.29 18.05 10.28
N VAL A 487 4.96 17.00 11.01
CA VAL A 487 4.09 15.89 10.62
C VAL A 487 2.72 16.42 10.25
N VAL A 488 2.07 17.24 11.08
CA VAL A 488 0.68 17.68 10.83
C VAL A 488 0.52 18.40 9.49
N ARG A 489 1.40 19.37 9.20
CA ARG A 489 1.33 20.11 7.94
C ARG A 489 1.57 19.19 6.74
N ASN A 490 2.51 18.26 6.85
CA ASN A 490 2.79 17.29 5.80
C ASN A 490 1.63 16.31 5.62
N THR A 491 1.02 15.80 6.70
CA THR A 491 -0.16 14.93 6.66
C THR A 491 -1.32 15.59 5.93
N LEU A 492 -1.63 16.86 6.24
CA LEU A 492 -2.68 17.61 5.56
C LEU A 492 -2.43 17.70 4.05
N LEU A 493 -1.23 18.13 3.64
CA LEU A 493 -0.89 18.28 2.22
C LEU A 493 -0.89 16.95 1.47
N CYS A 494 -0.36 15.88 2.08
CA CYS A 494 -0.42 14.53 1.55
C CYS A 494 -1.87 14.05 1.38
N ALA A 495 -2.75 14.29 2.36
CA ALA A 495 -4.16 13.90 2.27
C ALA A 495 -4.87 14.56 1.07
N PHE A 496 -4.67 15.87 0.86
CA PHE A 496 -5.19 16.56 -0.33
C PHE A 496 -4.62 16.00 -1.63
N ALA A 497 -3.31 15.75 -1.68
CA ALA A 497 -2.66 15.19 -2.87
C ALA A 497 -3.21 13.81 -3.24
N PHE A 498 -3.37 12.93 -2.25
CA PHE A 498 -3.83 11.56 -2.46
C PHE A 498 -5.32 11.51 -2.76
N ALA A 499 -6.14 12.39 -2.17
CA ALA A 499 -7.53 12.54 -2.56
C ALA A 499 -7.67 12.97 -4.03
N GLY A 500 -6.90 13.98 -4.47
CA GLY A 500 -6.86 14.39 -5.87
C GLY A 500 -6.28 13.33 -6.80
N MET A 501 -5.31 12.53 -6.33
CA MET A 501 -4.79 11.39 -7.07
C MET A 501 -5.85 10.31 -7.25
N ASN A 502 -6.62 9.95 -6.21
CA ASN A 502 -7.69 8.96 -6.29
C ASN A 502 -8.77 9.36 -7.31
N VAL A 503 -9.20 10.62 -7.31
CA VAL A 503 -10.18 11.14 -8.29
C VAL A 503 -9.69 10.92 -9.72
N ARG A 504 -8.40 11.19 -9.99
CA ARG A 504 -7.78 11.01 -11.31
C ARG A 504 -7.58 9.54 -11.66
N LEU A 505 -7.09 8.73 -10.72
CA LEU A 505 -6.86 7.29 -10.90
C LEU A 505 -8.17 6.57 -11.19
N LEU A 506 -9.23 6.89 -10.47
CA LEU A 506 -10.54 6.27 -10.66
C LEU A 506 -11.08 6.54 -12.06
N ARG A 507 -11.02 7.82 -12.50
CA ARG A 507 -11.39 8.19 -13.86
C ARG A 507 -10.57 7.42 -14.90
N ASP A 508 -9.24 7.44 -14.77
CA ASP A 508 -8.34 6.85 -15.77
C ASP A 508 -8.52 5.33 -15.87
N TRP A 509 -8.68 4.68 -14.72
CA TRP A 509 -8.90 3.24 -14.67
C TRP A 509 -10.20 2.84 -15.39
N HIS A 510 -11.28 3.59 -15.18
CA HIS A 510 -12.57 3.38 -15.85
C HIS A 510 -12.51 3.72 -17.34
N ALA A 511 -11.87 4.84 -17.69
CA ALA A 511 -11.71 5.28 -19.08
C ALA A 511 -10.93 4.26 -19.94
N ILE A 512 -9.82 3.72 -19.42
CA ILE A 512 -9.02 2.67 -20.11
C ILE A 512 -9.84 1.40 -20.34
N ARG A 513 -10.82 1.13 -19.48
CA ARG A 513 -11.68 -0.05 -19.54
C ARG A 513 -13.02 0.20 -20.23
N HIS A 514 -13.23 1.40 -20.78
CA HIS A 514 -14.49 1.80 -21.42
C HIS A 514 -15.71 1.65 -20.47
N LEU A 515 -15.51 1.91 -19.19
CA LEU A 515 -16.55 1.95 -18.17
C LEU A 515 -16.90 3.40 -17.85
N SER A 516 -18.15 3.65 -17.43
CA SER A 516 -18.57 4.96 -16.95
C SER A 516 -17.73 5.42 -15.77
N ASP A 517 -17.32 6.69 -15.79
CA ASP A 517 -16.55 7.30 -14.71
C ASP A 517 -17.46 7.50 -13.46
N PRO A 518 -17.15 6.88 -12.31
CA PRO A 518 -17.99 6.95 -11.12
C PRO A 518 -18.27 8.37 -10.64
N TRP A 519 -17.30 9.29 -10.78
CA TRP A 519 -17.50 10.70 -10.41
C TRP A 519 -18.37 11.43 -11.42
N ALA A 520 -18.24 11.10 -12.72
CA ALA A 520 -19.10 11.68 -13.74
C ALA A 520 -20.56 11.26 -13.52
N VAL A 521 -20.81 9.97 -13.24
CA VAL A 521 -22.14 9.46 -12.91
C VAL A 521 -22.70 10.13 -11.66
N ALA A 522 -21.92 10.20 -10.58
CA ALA A 522 -22.37 10.80 -9.32
C ALA A 522 -22.72 12.29 -9.43
N LEU A 523 -22.07 13.01 -10.35
CA LEU A 523 -22.27 14.45 -10.56
C LEU A 523 -23.18 14.77 -11.76
N GLY A 524 -23.69 13.77 -12.47
CA GLY A 524 -24.44 13.99 -13.71
C GLY A 524 -23.62 14.77 -14.75
N GLU A 525 -22.30 14.56 -14.79
CA GLU A 525 -21.45 15.06 -15.87
C GLU A 525 -21.72 14.23 -17.13
N ALA A 526 -21.64 14.85 -18.31
CA ALA A 526 -21.73 14.10 -19.56
C ALA A 526 -20.63 13.03 -19.57
N ASP A 527 -21.04 11.76 -19.56
CA ASP A 527 -20.11 10.64 -19.49
C ASP A 527 -19.23 10.64 -20.74
N LEU A 528 -17.91 10.49 -20.55
CA LEU A 528 -17.00 10.26 -21.67
C LEU A 528 -17.29 8.91 -22.36
N GLY A 529 -18.12 8.06 -21.76
CA GLY A 529 -18.58 6.77 -22.30
C GLY A 529 -19.12 6.84 -23.74
N ASP A 530 -19.84 7.90 -24.11
CA ASP A 530 -20.33 8.06 -25.48
C ASP A 530 -19.22 8.52 -26.45
N GLY A 531 -18.20 9.22 -25.94
CA GLY A 531 -16.99 9.58 -26.68
C GLY A 531 -16.04 8.39 -26.90
N ALA A 532 -16.05 7.39 -26.01
CA ALA A 532 -15.32 6.14 -26.20
C ALA A 532 -15.90 5.30 -27.35
N ALA A 533 -17.22 5.37 -27.57
CA ALA A 533 -17.87 4.79 -28.74
C ALA A 533 -17.52 5.54 -30.05
N ALA A 534 -17.34 6.86 -30.00
CA ALA A 534 -16.82 7.66 -31.13
C ALA A 534 -15.33 7.36 -31.43
N LEU A 535 -14.58 6.84 -30.44
CA LEU A 535 -13.23 6.28 -30.57
C LEU A 535 -13.23 4.79 -30.95
N ARG A 536 -14.34 4.25 -31.48
CA ARG A 536 -14.28 3.08 -32.37
C ARG A 536 -13.43 3.49 -33.58
N ALA A 537 -12.11 3.38 -33.44
CA ALA A 537 -11.22 3.34 -34.57
C ALA A 537 -11.84 2.32 -35.54
N LYS A 538 -12.29 2.81 -36.70
CA LYS A 538 -12.68 1.95 -37.82
C LYS A 538 -11.60 0.89 -37.88
N LYS A 539 -11.96 -0.39 -37.68
CA LYS A 539 -11.05 -1.51 -37.89
C LYS A 539 -10.63 -1.46 -39.35
N THR A 540 -9.61 -0.67 -39.68
CA THR A 540 -8.94 -0.74 -40.96
C THR A 540 -8.24 -2.08 -40.94
N ARG A 541 -8.80 -3.00 -41.72
CA ARG A 541 -8.19 -4.27 -42.10
C ARG A 541 -6.69 -4.04 -42.23
N ALA A 542 -5.89 -4.80 -41.47
CA ALA A 542 -4.44 -4.71 -41.54
C ALA A 542 -4.01 -4.78 -43.01
N ARG A 543 -3.33 -3.75 -43.51
CA ARG A 543 -2.71 -3.79 -44.82
C ARG A 543 -1.78 -5.00 -44.83
N ARG A 544 -1.98 -5.90 -45.80
CA ARG A 544 -1.09 -7.03 -46.08
C ARG A 544 0.33 -6.48 -46.18
N ARG A 545 1.27 -7.01 -45.40
CA ARG A 545 2.69 -6.62 -45.47
C ARG A 545 3.17 -6.90 -46.89
N THR A 546 3.57 -5.88 -47.63
CA THR A 546 3.97 -5.97 -49.04
C THR A 546 5.48 -6.07 -49.25
N ARG A 547 6.29 -6.09 -48.18
CA ARG A 547 7.73 -6.33 -48.25
C ARG A 547 8.22 -7.17 -47.09
N THR A 548 9.01 -8.19 -47.40
CA THR A 548 9.65 -9.09 -46.44
C THR A 548 11.17 -8.84 -46.43
N LEU A 549 11.83 -9.14 -45.30
CA LEU A 549 13.28 -8.97 -45.14
C LEU A 549 14.11 -9.70 -46.22
N PRO A 550 13.71 -10.90 -46.71
CA PRO A 550 14.38 -11.57 -47.84
C PRO A 550 14.30 -10.80 -49.17
N GLU A 551 13.23 -10.04 -49.43
CA GLU A 551 13.12 -9.22 -50.65
C GLU A 551 14.04 -7.98 -50.62
N LEU A 552 14.52 -7.57 -49.44
CA LEU A 552 15.40 -6.42 -49.28
C LEU A 552 16.89 -6.79 -49.28
N LEU A 553 17.22 -8.04 -48.96
CA LEU A 553 18.61 -8.47 -48.76
C LEU A 553 19.23 -9.19 -49.97
N GLY A 554 18.43 -9.57 -50.99
CA GLY A 554 18.94 -10.43 -52.05
C GLY A 554 19.39 -11.80 -51.51
N GLU A 555 19.97 -12.64 -52.36
CA GLU A 555 20.39 -14.01 -51.95
C GLU A 555 21.29 -13.98 -50.70
N PRO A 556 21.12 -14.97 -49.80
CA PRO A 556 21.94 -15.05 -48.60
C PRO A 556 23.43 -15.18 -48.96
N PRO A 557 24.34 -14.60 -48.16
CA PRO A 557 25.77 -14.80 -48.38
C PRO A 557 26.11 -16.30 -48.32
N PRO A 558 27.01 -16.80 -49.18
CA PRO A 558 27.33 -18.22 -49.24
C PRO A 558 27.92 -18.71 -47.92
N ASP A 559 27.43 -19.86 -47.49
CA ASP A 559 27.74 -20.50 -46.21
C ASP A 559 29.22 -20.90 -46.17
N ILE A 560 29.99 -20.29 -45.26
CA ILE A 560 31.38 -20.68 -44.99
C ILE A 560 31.34 -21.82 -43.97
N ARG A 561 31.02 -23.02 -44.45
CA ARG A 561 31.29 -24.32 -43.82
C ARG A 561 30.83 -25.43 -44.78
N ASP A 562 31.79 -25.96 -45.54
CA ASP A 562 31.99 -27.40 -45.74
C ASP A 562 33.10 -27.62 -46.78
N GLY A 563 34.35 -27.53 -46.29
CA GLY A 563 35.54 -27.94 -47.01
C GLY A 563 36.00 -29.31 -46.51
N THR A 564 35.32 -30.38 -46.92
CA THR A 564 35.90 -31.73 -46.92
C THR A 564 35.50 -32.47 -48.20
N GLY A 565 36.42 -32.49 -49.16
CA GLY A 565 36.35 -33.34 -50.34
C GLY A 565 37.77 -33.59 -50.87
N GLY A 566 38.39 -34.69 -50.42
CA GLY A 566 39.30 -35.44 -51.31
C GLY A 566 38.46 -36.33 -52.25
N PRO A 567 39.03 -37.03 -53.26
CA PRO A 567 40.45 -37.39 -53.43
C PRO A 567 41.03 -37.18 -54.85
N SER A 568 42.35 -37.05 -54.93
CA SER A 568 43.26 -37.61 -55.96
C SER A 568 44.70 -37.37 -55.55
#